data_AF-A0AAX1N4A7-F1
#
_entry.id   AF-A0AAX1N4A7-F1
#
_cell.length_a   1.000
_cell.length_b   1.000
_cell.length_c   1.000
_cell.angle_alpha   90.00
_cell.angle_beta   90.00
_cell.angle_gamma   90.00
#
_symmetry.space_group_name_H-M   'P 1'
#
loop_
_entity.id
_entity.type
_entity.pdbx_description
1 polymer ?
#
loop_
_entity_poly.entity_id
_entity_poly.type
_entity_poly.pdbx_seq_one_letter_code
_entity_poly.pdbx_strand_id
1 'polypeptide(L)'
;MARLKHIVKQLSEKDYESIRTSLVDSNADKSAYLLSSMREKKASDQQIMNELDVNTNAYYTLRSRLNQKIEDYLLQQMESPRADLLKKVANIHEMVFTKKRAISIVTLKKLEKELLDYDLSNELTVVYKALKRLHINSPDFFNYSQLYNKHVAYMLAVDKIEDILADYFKKFGVYAFTGDEADKMGLDLLHQEIKNTCKLYESHRPFVYQSCMSIFHRLFIEDERQVAINAVNHVDEEEPIEDIFHKIDQIFDQYHMDSIYYHMNNVFQFLKLEYYTHYGVFRKASKYFDAVNEDVQALLMHSGQYTFPSQFLQTKMQRALQTETQGELFEQNKITFDDFEPDINDIPNYVSYIVYRAISAYYSGEFDEAARFLNNLLNEISLKKYPHAFLEVKCLLALQYVCIRDFELFNQLANSIQRQIRLMGKESCPSITLFLKMLKTGMSEAKRDKMSKVSNIITRYTQIKSPYIFAPTRTIRMDDRFIRLVSGEMEY
;
A
#
# COMPACT_ATOMS: atom_id res chain seq x y z
N MET A 1 -15.03 15.10 -1.78
CA MET A 1 -15.88 15.97 -2.67
C MET A 1 -15.48 16.00 -4.16
N ALA A 2 -14.21 15.77 -4.55
CA ALA A 2 -13.75 15.83 -5.95
C ALA A 2 -13.94 14.52 -6.77
N ARG A 3 -14.29 13.41 -6.11
CA ARG A 3 -14.31 12.04 -6.66
C ARG A 3 -15.33 11.84 -7.78
N LEU A 4 -16.60 12.20 -7.56
CA LEU A 4 -17.65 12.06 -8.58
C LEU A 4 -17.33 12.87 -9.85
N LYS A 5 -16.83 14.10 -9.70
CA LYS A 5 -16.45 14.96 -10.83
C LYS A 5 -15.25 14.42 -11.61
N HIS A 6 -14.40 13.62 -10.97
CA HIS A 6 -13.29 12.93 -11.62
C HIS A 6 -13.78 11.68 -12.36
N ILE A 7 -14.57 10.84 -11.68
CA ILE A 7 -15.19 9.64 -12.25
C ILE A 7 -16.00 9.99 -13.50
N VAL A 8 -16.88 11.01 -13.42
CA VAL A 8 -17.72 11.45 -14.56
C VAL A 8 -16.88 11.93 -15.76
N LYS A 9 -15.67 12.46 -15.54
CA LYS A 9 -14.76 12.85 -16.63
C LYS A 9 -14.01 11.68 -17.24
N GLN A 10 -13.77 10.63 -16.47
CA GLN A 10 -13.09 9.42 -16.93
C GLN A 10 -14.04 8.45 -17.64
N LEU A 11 -15.36 8.65 -17.53
CA LEU A 11 -16.33 7.90 -18.32
C LEU A 11 -16.09 8.08 -19.82
N SER A 12 -16.10 6.95 -20.54
CA SER A 12 -16.10 6.96 -22.01
C SER A 12 -17.34 7.69 -22.54
N GLU A 13 -17.27 8.25 -23.76
CA GLU A 13 -18.43 8.88 -24.40
C GLU A 13 -19.66 7.95 -24.44
N LYS A 14 -19.42 6.66 -24.68
CA LYS A 14 -20.46 5.63 -24.74
C LYS A 14 -21.14 5.41 -23.38
N ASP A 15 -20.36 5.35 -22.31
CA ASP A 15 -20.88 5.11 -20.96
C ASP A 15 -21.60 6.33 -20.41
N TYR A 16 -21.05 7.52 -20.67
CA TYR A 16 -21.70 8.77 -20.32
C TYR A 16 -23.09 8.91 -20.96
N GLU A 17 -23.20 8.71 -22.28
CA GLU A 17 -24.50 8.81 -22.97
C GLU A 17 -25.49 7.75 -22.50
N SER A 18 -25.01 6.54 -22.18
CA SER A 18 -25.86 5.46 -21.67
C SER A 18 -26.43 5.79 -20.28
N ILE A 19 -25.60 6.30 -19.37
CA ILE A 19 -26.05 6.74 -18.03
C ILE A 19 -26.98 7.94 -18.15
N ARG A 20 -26.67 8.92 -19.01
CA ARG A 20 -27.51 10.11 -19.25
C ARG A 20 -28.89 9.72 -19.76
N THR A 21 -28.94 8.84 -20.76
CA THR A 21 -30.21 8.35 -21.34
C THR A 21 -31.03 7.59 -20.29
N SER A 22 -30.39 6.71 -19.50
CA SER A 22 -31.04 5.99 -18.39
C SER A 22 -31.63 6.94 -17.32
N LEU A 23 -30.97 8.07 -17.04
CA LEU A 23 -31.47 9.08 -16.10
C LEU A 23 -32.68 9.83 -16.66
N VAL A 24 -32.65 10.22 -17.93
CA VAL A 24 -33.76 10.89 -18.61
C VAL A 24 -34.98 9.97 -18.71
N ASP A 25 -34.78 8.71 -19.11
CA ASP A 25 -35.86 7.72 -19.22
C ASP A 25 -36.50 7.39 -17.86
N SER A 26 -35.76 7.58 -16.76
CA SER A 26 -36.25 7.40 -15.39
C SER A 26 -36.93 8.65 -14.82
N ASN A 27 -37.21 9.69 -15.61
CA ASN A 27 -37.70 11.01 -15.17
C ASN A 27 -36.79 11.67 -14.11
N ALA A 28 -35.47 11.44 -14.16
CA ALA A 28 -34.49 12.00 -13.24
C ALA A 28 -33.72 13.18 -13.87
N ASP A 29 -34.45 14.14 -14.43
CA ASP A 29 -33.89 15.27 -15.22
C ASP A 29 -32.87 16.10 -14.44
N LYS A 30 -33.11 16.34 -13.14
CA LYS A 30 -32.18 17.06 -12.27
C LYS A 30 -30.84 16.33 -12.09
N SER A 31 -30.85 14.99 -12.05
CA SER A 31 -29.64 14.17 -11.98
C SER A 31 -28.91 14.10 -13.32
N ALA A 32 -29.64 14.09 -14.44
CA ALA A 32 -29.06 14.15 -15.79
C ALA A 32 -28.38 15.51 -16.07
N TYR A 33 -28.99 16.60 -15.60
CA TYR A 33 -28.41 17.94 -15.66
C TYR A 33 -27.14 18.04 -14.80
N LEU A 34 -27.17 17.50 -13.58
CA LEU A 34 -26.01 17.44 -12.69
C LEU A 34 -24.83 16.68 -13.33
N LEU A 35 -25.10 15.52 -13.94
CA LEU A 35 -24.10 14.71 -14.66
C LEU A 35 -23.45 15.51 -15.81
N SER A 36 -24.26 16.21 -16.60
CA SER A 36 -23.79 17.01 -17.74
C SER A 36 -22.96 18.22 -17.28
N SER A 37 -23.43 18.92 -16.25
CA SER A 37 -22.73 20.06 -15.64
C SER A 37 -21.38 19.68 -15.05
N MET A 38 -21.26 18.47 -14.48
CA MET A 38 -20.00 17.95 -13.93
C MET A 38 -18.98 17.59 -15.02
N ARG A 39 -19.43 17.15 -16.20
CA ARG A 39 -18.58 16.78 -17.34
C ARG A 39 -18.02 18.01 -18.07
N GLU A 40 -18.86 19.01 -18.31
CA GLU A 40 -18.53 20.18 -19.16
C GLU A 40 -17.74 21.31 -18.47
N LYS A 41 -17.39 21.15 -17.17
CA LYS A 41 -16.44 22.02 -16.43
C LYS A 41 -16.81 23.52 -16.30
N LYS A 42 -18.06 23.93 -16.48
CA LYS A 42 -18.41 25.37 -16.54
C LYS A 42 -19.04 26.01 -15.30
N ALA A 43 -19.48 25.25 -14.30
CA ALA A 43 -20.17 25.82 -13.14
C ALA A 43 -19.58 25.36 -11.80
N SER A 44 -19.54 26.28 -10.81
CA SER A 44 -19.27 25.95 -9.41
C SER A 44 -20.48 25.22 -8.80
N ASP A 45 -20.27 24.41 -7.76
CA ASP A 45 -21.36 23.71 -7.07
C ASP A 45 -22.48 24.67 -6.63
N GLN A 46 -22.13 25.91 -6.27
CA GLN A 46 -23.08 26.98 -5.93
C GLN A 46 -23.90 27.48 -7.12
N GLN A 47 -23.29 27.58 -8.30
CA GLN A 47 -24.02 27.92 -9.53
C GLN A 47 -24.95 26.79 -9.95
N ILE A 48 -24.49 25.54 -9.85
CA ILE A 48 -25.29 24.35 -10.18
C ILE A 48 -26.49 24.22 -9.22
N MET A 49 -26.30 24.48 -7.93
CA MET A 49 -27.39 24.50 -6.95
C MET A 49 -28.46 25.55 -7.27
N ASN A 50 -28.04 26.74 -7.72
CA ASN A 50 -28.94 27.81 -8.13
C ASN A 50 -29.70 27.48 -9.43
N GLU A 51 -29.03 26.88 -10.41
CA GLU A 51 -29.64 26.48 -11.69
C GLU A 51 -30.62 25.29 -11.53
N LEU A 52 -30.33 24.38 -10.61
CA LEU A 52 -31.19 23.23 -10.30
C LEU A 52 -32.36 23.57 -9.37
N ASP A 53 -32.37 24.79 -8.80
CA ASP A 53 -33.30 25.25 -7.77
C ASP A 53 -33.41 24.22 -6.61
N VAL A 54 -32.27 23.92 -5.99
CA VAL A 54 -32.16 22.95 -4.89
C VAL A 54 -31.38 23.51 -3.71
N ASN A 55 -31.84 23.20 -2.50
CA ASN A 55 -31.09 23.51 -1.28
C ASN A 55 -29.89 22.58 -1.10
N THR A 56 -28.99 22.94 -0.18
CA THR A 56 -27.74 22.21 0.10
C THR A 56 -27.96 20.72 0.39
N ASN A 57 -28.98 20.39 1.19
CA ASN A 57 -29.27 19.00 1.56
C ASN A 57 -29.80 18.17 0.37
N ALA A 58 -30.68 18.76 -0.44
CA ALA A 58 -31.20 18.16 -1.65
C ALA A 58 -30.11 17.95 -2.70
N TYR A 59 -29.17 18.90 -2.83
CA TYR A 59 -28.01 18.78 -3.71
C TYR A 59 -27.10 17.60 -3.32
N TYR A 60 -26.73 17.47 -2.04
CA TYR A 60 -25.93 16.33 -1.58
C TYR A 60 -26.66 14.99 -1.75
N THR A 61 -27.98 14.96 -1.57
CA THR A 61 -28.81 13.77 -1.79
C THR A 61 -28.83 13.37 -3.27
N LEU A 62 -29.01 14.34 -4.17
CA LEU A 62 -28.94 14.13 -5.62
C LEU A 62 -27.55 13.62 -6.03
N ARG A 63 -26.49 14.20 -5.46
CA ARG A 63 -25.10 13.81 -5.75
C ARG A 63 -24.80 12.39 -5.29
N SER A 64 -25.24 12.01 -4.10
CA SER A 64 -25.08 10.65 -3.57
C SER A 64 -25.81 9.63 -4.44
N ARG A 65 -27.08 9.88 -4.80
CA ARG A 65 -27.86 9.01 -5.70
C ARG A 65 -27.24 8.90 -7.10
N LEU A 66 -26.70 10.00 -7.63
CA LEU A 66 -26.01 10.00 -8.92
C LEU A 66 -24.73 9.15 -8.86
N ASN A 67 -23.94 9.27 -7.78
CA ASN A 67 -22.76 8.44 -7.57
C ASN A 67 -23.11 6.97 -7.49
N GLN A 68 -24.13 6.61 -6.69
CA GLN A 68 -24.60 5.23 -6.57
C GLN A 68 -25.07 4.67 -7.92
N LYS A 69 -25.78 5.45 -8.74
CA LYS A 69 -26.24 4.99 -10.07
C LYS A 69 -25.11 4.84 -11.08
N ILE A 70 -24.05 5.64 -10.98
CA ILE A 70 -22.82 5.48 -11.78
C ILE A 70 -22.05 4.24 -11.31
N GLU A 71 -21.91 4.03 -10.01
CA GLU A 71 -21.30 2.83 -9.44
C GLU A 71 -22.06 1.57 -9.84
N ASP A 72 -23.40 1.56 -9.73
CA ASP A 72 -24.24 0.45 -10.16
C ASP A 72 -24.10 0.18 -11.66
N TYR A 73 -24.06 1.22 -12.50
CA TYR A 73 -23.86 1.05 -13.95
C TYR A 73 -22.46 0.51 -14.29
N LEU A 74 -21.42 1.01 -13.61
CA LEU A 74 -20.06 0.50 -13.77
C LEU A 74 -19.96 -0.95 -13.28
N LEU A 75 -20.62 -1.30 -12.17
CA LEU A 75 -20.73 -2.67 -11.68
C LEU A 75 -21.52 -3.58 -12.64
N GLN A 76 -22.55 -3.07 -13.31
CA GLN A 76 -23.30 -3.79 -14.34
C GLN A 76 -22.50 -3.96 -15.63
N GLN A 77 -21.71 -2.97 -16.04
CA GLN A 77 -20.71 -3.13 -17.10
C GLN A 77 -19.60 -4.11 -16.69
N MET A 78 -19.32 -4.21 -15.39
CA MET A 78 -18.49 -5.26 -14.80
C MET A 78 -19.19 -6.62 -14.68
N GLU A 79 -20.49 -6.77 -15.02
CA GLU A 79 -21.07 -8.07 -15.41
C GLU A 79 -20.47 -8.51 -16.75
N SER A 80 -19.18 -8.77 -16.70
CA SER A 80 -18.32 -9.14 -17.81
C SER A 80 -18.63 -10.58 -18.23
N PRO A 81 -18.14 -11.01 -19.41
CA PRO A 81 -18.13 -12.43 -19.80
C PRO A 81 -17.68 -13.39 -18.66
N ARG A 82 -16.84 -12.91 -17.73
CA ARG A 82 -16.44 -13.62 -16.51
C ARG A 82 -17.62 -13.91 -15.58
N ALA A 83 -18.49 -12.94 -15.30
CA ALA A 83 -19.66 -13.14 -14.43
C ALA A 83 -20.62 -14.19 -15.01
N ASP A 84 -20.82 -14.17 -16.33
CA ASP A 84 -21.59 -15.18 -17.04
C ASP A 84 -20.94 -16.57 -16.96
N LEU A 85 -19.61 -16.66 -17.07
CA LEU A 85 -18.87 -17.91 -16.87
C LEU A 85 -19.03 -18.43 -15.45
N LEU A 86 -18.92 -17.57 -14.44
CA LEU A 86 -19.11 -17.95 -13.03
C LEU A 86 -20.54 -18.47 -12.79
N LYS A 87 -21.56 -17.79 -13.32
CA LYS A 87 -22.97 -18.23 -13.26
C LYS A 87 -23.13 -19.61 -13.92
N LYS A 88 -22.51 -19.84 -15.09
CA LYS A 88 -22.53 -21.16 -15.76
C LYS A 88 -21.84 -22.25 -14.94
N VAL A 89 -20.70 -21.93 -14.31
CA VAL A 89 -19.93 -22.87 -13.46
C VAL A 89 -20.72 -23.25 -12.21
N ALA A 90 -21.34 -22.28 -11.54
CA ALA A 90 -22.21 -22.53 -10.38
C ALA A 90 -23.37 -23.50 -10.73
N ASN A 91 -23.92 -23.38 -11.94
CA ASN A 91 -25.02 -24.21 -12.42
C ASN A 91 -24.59 -25.60 -12.92
N ILE A 92 -23.30 -25.95 -12.91
CA ILE A 92 -22.82 -27.26 -13.40
C ILE A 92 -23.47 -28.41 -12.62
N HIS A 93 -23.62 -28.27 -11.30
CA HIS A 93 -24.19 -29.32 -10.47
C HIS A 93 -25.63 -29.64 -10.88
N GLU A 94 -26.47 -28.61 -11.04
CA GLU A 94 -27.85 -28.78 -11.49
C GLU A 94 -27.92 -29.29 -12.95
N MET A 95 -27.06 -28.76 -13.82
CA MET A 95 -27.02 -29.16 -15.23
C MET A 95 -26.73 -30.66 -15.40
N VAL A 96 -25.82 -31.22 -14.60
CA VAL A 96 -25.46 -32.64 -14.66
C VAL A 96 -26.65 -33.55 -14.33
N PHE A 97 -27.59 -33.10 -13.49
CA PHE A 97 -28.79 -33.87 -13.14
C PHE A 97 -29.98 -33.61 -14.08
N THR A 98 -30.05 -32.45 -14.74
CA THR A 98 -31.21 -32.04 -15.53
C THR A 98 -31.05 -32.26 -17.04
N LYS A 99 -29.82 -32.24 -17.58
CA LYS A 99 -29.56 -32.39 -19.02
C LYS A 99 -29.06 -33.78 -19.42
N LYS A 100 -29.26 -34.15 -20.69
CA LYS A 100 -28.72 -35.40 -21.26
C LYS A 100 -27.20 -35.42 -21.21
N ARG A 101 -26.59 -36.56 -20.85
CA ARG A 101 -25.13 -36.77 -20.71
C ARG A 101 -24.29 -36.17 -21.85
N ALA A 102 -24.69 -36.41 -23.11
CA ALA A 102 -23.96 -35.90 -24.28
C ALA A 102 -23.96 -34.36 -24.34
N ILE A 103 -25.09 -33.73 -24.02
CA ILE A 103 -25.22 -32.26 -23.99
C ILE A 103 -24.37 -31.68 -22.84
N SER A 104 -24.39 -32.34 -21.67
CA SER A 104 -23.59 -31.93 -20.52
C SER A 104 -22.08 -31.98 -20.81
N ILE A 105 -21.60 -33.05 -21.47
CA ILE A 105 -20.19 -33.17 -21.87
C ILE A 105 -19.79 -32.06 -22.86
N VAL A 106 -20.58 -31.83 -23.91
CA VAL A 106 -20.29 -30.78 -24.90
C VAL A 106 -20.27 -29.39 -24.24
N THR A 107 -21.22 -29.12 -23.34
CA THR A 107 -21.29 -27.85 -22.61
C THR A 107 -20.09 -27.67 -21.69
N LEU A 108 -19.67 -28.72 -20.97
CA LEU A 108 -18.51 -28.68 -20.08
C LEU A 108 -17.19 -28.52 -20.85
N LYS A 109 -17.02 -29.16 -22.01
CA LYS A 109 -15.83 -28.95 -22.87
C LYS A 109 -15.77 -27.54 -23.44
N LYS A 110 -16.93 -26.94 -23.76
CA LYS A 110 -17.01 -25.53 -24.17
C LYS A 110 -16.61 -24.61 -23.02
N LEU A 111 -17.13 -24.87 -21.81
CA LEU A 111 -16.77 -24.15 -20.60
C LEU A 111 -15.29 -24.30 -20.25
N GLU A 112 -14.72 -25.51 -20.35
CA GLU A 112 -13.29 -25.77 -20.14
C GLU A 112 -12.43 -24.84 -20.99
N LYS A 113 -12.73 -24.72 -22.29
CA LYS A 113 -12.02 -23.82 -23.19
C LYS A 113 -12.20 -22.34 -22.78
N GLU A 114 -13.44 -21.92 -22.52
CA GLU A 114 -13.71 -20.55 -22.08
C GLU A 114 -12.95 -20.23 -20.77
N LEU A 115 -12.95 -21.11 -19.78
CA LEU A 115 -12.25 -20.91 -18.50
C LEU A 115 -10.73 -20.86 -18.65
N LEU A 116 -10.15 -21.65 -19.57
CA LEU A 116 -8.72 -21.57 -19.91
C LEU A 116 -8.37 -20.23 -20.57
N ASP A 117 -9.23 -19.76 -21.48
CA ASP A 117 -9.02 -18.47 -22.17
C ASP A 117 -9.06 -17.27 -21.20
N TYR A 118 -9.81 -17.37 -20.09
CA TYR A 118 -9.90 -16.35 -19.03
C TYR A 118 -9.02 -16.64 -17.80
N ASP A 119 -8.17 -17.66 -17.82
CA ASP A 119 -7.31 -18.11 -16.71
C ASP A 119 -8.04 -18.34 -15.35
N LEU A 120 -9.24 -18.90 -15.43
CA LEU A 120 -10.11 -19.20 -14.27
C LEU A 120 -9.80 -20.59 -13.69
N SER A 121 -8.61 -20.73 -13.12
CA SER A 121 -8.08 -22.00 -12.62
C SER A 121 -8.92 -22.64 -11.48
N ASN A 122 -9.54 -21.83 -10.62
CA ASN A 122 -10.39 -22.30 -9.52
C ASN A 122 -11.65 -22.99 -10.06
N GLU A 123 -12.33 -22.30 -10.98
CA GLU A 123 -13.56 -22.74 -11.63
C GLU A 123 -13.32 -23.97 -12.51
N LEU A 124 -12.15 -24.03 -13.15
CA LEU A 124 -11.75 -25.14 -14.01
C LEU A 124 -11.67 -26.47 -13.23
N THR A 125 -11.33 -26.42 -11.94
CA THR A 125 -11.35 -27.60 -11.05
C THR A 125 -12.76 -28.20 -10.92
N VAL A 126 -13.80 -27.36 -10.88
CA VAL A 126 -15.21 -27.81 -10.83
C VAL A 126 -15.59 -28.50 -12.14
N VAL A 127 -15.17 -27.93 -13.28
CA VAL A 127 -15.40 -28.52 -14.61
C VAL A 127 -14.72 -29.88 -14.73
N TYR A 128 -13.45 -30.00 -14.37
CA TYR A 128 -12.74 -31.30 -14.40
C TYR A 128 -13.34 -32.34 -13.48
N LYS A 129 -13.80 -31.95 -12.29
CA LYS A 129 -14.52 -32.84 -11.37
C LYS A 129 -15.81 -33.38 -12.02
N ALA A 130 -16.56 -32.53 -12.70
CA ALA A 130 -17.79 -32.91 -13.40
C ALA A 130 -17.51 -33.81 -14.62
N LEU A 131 -16.52 -33.45 -15.45
CA LEU A 131 -16.08 -34.24 -16.61
C LEU A 131 -15.59 -35.62 -16.18
N LYS A 132 -14.73 -35.70 -15.15
CA LYS A 132 -14.28 -36.97 -14.56
C LYS A 132 -15.44 -37.88 -14.18
N ARG A 133 -16.48 -37.36 -13.52
CA ARG A 133 -17.67 -38.14 -13.12
C ARG A 133 -18.48 -38.61 -14.33
N LEU A 134 -18.72 -37.73 -15.30
CA LEU A 134 -19.47 -38.06 -16.52
C LEU A 134 -18.73 -39.07 -17.40
N HIS A 135 -17.41 -39.17 -17.27
CA HIS A 135 -16.57 -40.08 -18.04
C HIS A 135 -16.22 -41.39 -17.30
N ILE A 136 -16.82 -41.69 -16.14
CA ILE A 136 -16.46 -42.84 -15.28
C ILE A 136 -16.34 -44.20 -15.99
N ASN A 137 -17.19 -44.45 -16.99
CA ASN A 137 -17.20 -45.69 -17.77
C ASN A 137 -16.57 -45.52 -19.17
N SER A 138 -15.69 -44.54 -19.35
CA SER A 138 -15.05 -44.25 -20.64
C SER A 138 -13.53 -44.09 -20.47
N PRO A 139 -12.73 -44.33 -21.52
CA PRO A 139 -11.27 -44.18 -21.45
C PRO A 139 -10.82 -42.77 -21.04
N ASP A 140 -11.62 -41.75 -21.33
CA ASP A 140 -11.39 -40.35 -20.95
C ASP A 140 -11.40 -40.11 -19.43
N PHE A 141 -11.89 -41.07 -18.63
CA PHE A 141 -11.88 -40.97 -17.16
C PHE A 141 -10.48 -40.69 -16.62
N PHE A 142 -9.49 -41.43 -17.12
CA PHE A 142 -8.13 -41.35 -16.61
C PHE A 142 -7.51 -39.98 -16.91
N ASN A 143 -7.70 -39.47 -18.13
CA ASN A 143 -7.24 -38.15 -18.54
C ASN A 143 -7.82 -37.04 -17.63
N TYR A 144 -9.15 -37.00 -17.49
CA TYR A 144 -9.79 -35.99 -16.63
C TYR A 144 -9.49 -36.18 -15.13
N SER A 145 -9.18 -37.41 -14.69
CA SER A 145 -8.69 -37.65 -13.33
C SER A 145 -7.30 -37.08 -13.10
N GLN A 146 -6.40 -37.21 -14.08
CA GLN A 146 -5.06 -36.60 -14.00
C GLN A 146 -5.15 -35.07 -14.03
N LEU A 147 -5.94 -34.50 -14.94
CA LEU A 147 -6.16 -33.04 -15.01
C LEU A 147 -6.74 -32.49 -13.71
N TYR A 148 -7.77 -33.14 -13.15
CA TYR A 148 -8.33 -32.78 -11.85
C TYR A 148 -7.28 -32.78 -10.74
N ASN A 149 -6.51 -33.87 -10.61
CA ASN A 149 -5.49 -33.97 -9.56
C ASN A 149 -4.38 -32.92 -9.72
N LYS A 150 -3.95 -32.64 -10.97
CA LYS A 150 -2.95 -31.61 -11.27
C LYS A 150 -3.44 -30.23 -10.86
N HIS A 151 -4.68 -29.88 -11.20
CA HIS A 151 -5.26 -28.59 -10.83
C HIS A 151 -5.47 -28.45 -9.31
N VAL A 152 -5.92 -29.51 -8.62
CA VAL A 152 -6.01 -29.48 -7.15
C VAL A 152 -4.65 -29.24 -6.51
N ALA A 153 -3.60 -29.93 -6.97
CA ALA A 153 -2.24 -29.72 -6.46
C ALA A 153 -1.74 -28.30 -6.72
N TYR A 154 -2.00 -27.77 -7.91
CA TYR A 154 -1.65 -26.39 -8.27
C TYR A 154 -2.35 -25.37 -7.37
N MET A 155 -3.65 -25.53 -7.07
CA MET A 155 -4.37 -24.56 -6.23
C MET A 155 -3.87 -24.59 -4.79
N LEU A 156 -3.63 -25.77 -4.23
CA LEU A 156 -3.01 -25.89 -2.89
C LEU A 156 -1.61 -25.24 -2.85
N ALA A 157 -0.85 -25.30 -3.95
CA ALA A 157 0.44 -24.65 -4.02
C ALA A 157 0.33 -23.12 -4.10
N VAL A 158 -0.62 -22.60 -4.89
CA VAL A 158 -0.89 -21.16 -4.97
C VAL A 158 -1.34 -20.62 -3.61
N ASP A 159 -2.27 -21.29 -2.93
CA ASP A 159 -2.71 -20.92 -1.58
C ASP A 159 -1.51 -20.86 -0.62
N LYS A 160 -0.65 -21.87 -0.64
CA LYS A 160 0.58 -21.89 0.18
C LYS A 160 1.51 -20.72 -0.16
N ILE A 161 1.66 -20.37 -1.44
CA ILE A 161 2.51 -19.25 -1.87
C ILE A 161 1.94 -17.92 -1.37
N GLU A 162 0.62 -17.74 -1.43
CA GLU A 162 -0.07 -16.55 -0.91
C GLU A 162 0.10 -16.44 0.62
N ASP A 163 -0.02 -17.55 1.34
CA ASP A 163 0.22 -17.60 2.79
C ASP A 163 1.66 -17.20 3.14
N ILE A 164 2.66 -17.77 2.45
CA ILE A 164 4.08 -17.43 2.64
C ILE A 164 4.31 -15.93 2.35
N LEU A 165 3.69 -15.40 1.30
CA LEU A 165 3.80 -13.99 0.92
C LEU A 165 3.23 -13.06 1.99
N ALA A 166 2.03 -13.35 2.49
CA ALA A 166 1.40 -12.57 3.54
C ALA A 166 2.19 -12.64 4.86
N ASP A 167 2.67 -13.83 5.25
CA ASP A 167 3.48 -14.01 6.44
C ASP A 167 4.82 -13.26 6.35
N TYR A 168 5.43 -13.21 5.16
CA TYR A 168 6.63 -12.43 4.91
C TYR A 168 6.41 -10.94 5.17
N PHE A 169 5.38 -10.32 4.58
CA PHE A 169 5.15 -8.88 4.76
C PHE A 169 4.70 -8.52 6.17
N LYS A 170 3.95 -9.40 6.82
CA LYS A 170 3.64 -9.28 8.25
C LYS A 170 4.90 -9.31 9.10
N LYS A 171 5.81 -10.26 8.84
CA LYS A 171 7.09 -10.35 9.54
C LYS A 171 8.01 -9.17 9.22
N PHE A 172 7.98 -8.67 7.99
CA PHE A 172 8.73 -7.48 7.59
C PHE A 172 8.31 -6.27 8.39
N GLY A 173 7.01 -6.07 8.63
CA GLY A 173 6.52 -4.97 9.47
C GLY A 173 7.09 -5.03 10.91
N VAL A 174 7.24 -6.23 11.47
CA VAL A 174 7.91 -6.43 12.77
C VAL A 174 9.39 -6.07 12.68
N TYR A 175 10.10 -6.65 11.70
CA TYR A 175 11.51 -6.38 11.46
C TYR A 175 11.81 -4.90 11.26
N ALA A 176 10.95 -4.18 10.52
CA ALA A 176 11.11 -2.75 10.27
C ALA A 176 11.14 -1.93 11.58
N PHE A 177 10.44 -2.40 12.62
CA PHE A 177 10.35 -1.75 13.92
C PHE A 177 11.39 -2.22 14.93
N THR A 178 11.87 -3.46 14.81
CA THR A 178 12.82 -4.07 15.75
C THR A 178 14.26 -3.94 15.26
N GLY A 179 14.50 -4.17 13.98
CA GLY A 179 15.84 -4.38 13.40
C GLY A 179 16.52 -5.65 13.93
N ASP A 180 15.77 -6.61 14.46
CA ASP A 180 16.34 -7.83 15.05
C ASP A 180 16.88 -8.78 13.97
N GLU A 181 18.09 -9.30 14.18
CA GLU A 181 18.72 -10.28 13.30
C GLU A 181 17.94 -11.60 13.26
N ALA A 182 17.24 -11.97 14.35
CA ALA A 182 16.38 -13.14 14.35
C ALA A 182 15.16 -12.98 13.42
N ASP A 183 14.59 -11.77 13.38
CA ASP A 183 13.51 -11.44 12.46
C ASP A 183 14.02 -11.45 11.02
N LYS A 184 15.21 -10.87 10.77
CA LYS A 184 15.89 -10.89 9.47
C LYS A 184 16.12 -12.30 8.95
N MET A 185 16.72 -13.17 9.76
CA MET A 185 16.93 -14.58 9.39
C MET A 185 15.61 -15.27 9.02
N GLY A 186 14.52 -14.93 9.72
CA GLY A 186 13.21 -15.45 9.39
C GLY A 186 12.64 -14.95 8.06
N LEU A 187 12.97 -13.72 7.65
CA LEU A 187 12.64 -13.20 6.32
C LEU A 187 13.42 -13.95 5.23
N ASP A 188 14.72 -14.20 5.45
CA ASP A 188 15.56 -14.96 4.52
C ASP A 188 15.03 -16.38 4.32
N LEU A 189 14.58 -17.04 5.39
CA LEU A 189 13.97 -18.37 5.33
C LEU A 189 12.67 -18.39 4.52
N LEU A 190 11.78 -17.41 4.72
CA LEU A 190 10.53 -17.29 3.95
C LEU A 190 10.81 -17.00 2.47
N HIS A 191 11.83 -16.19 2.17
CA HIS A 191 12.28 -15.91 0.80
C HIS A 191 12.83 -17.16 0.10
N GLN A 192 13.59 -17.98 0.81
CA GLN A 192 14.02 -19.28 0.30
C GLN A 192 12.85 -20.25 0.13
N GLU A 193 11.90 -20.26 1.07
CA GLU A 193 10.73 -21.14 1.00
C GLU A 193 9.84 -20.83 -0.21
N ILE A 194 9.55 -19.55 -0.50
CA ILE A 194 8.73 -19.18 -1.66
C ILE A 194 9.44 -19.58 -2.97
N LYS A 195 10.77 -19.37 -3.06
CA LYS A 195 11.57 -19.77 -4.24
C LYS A 195 11.50 -21.28 -4.46
N ASN A 196 11.67 -22.07 -3.41
CA ASN A 196 11.61 -23.53 -3.49
C ASN A 196 10.21 -24.02 -3.86
N THR A 197 9.17 -23.39 -3.31
CA THR A 197 7.77 -23.75 -3.60
C THR A 197 7.39 -23.41 -5.04
N CYS A 198 7.80 -22.25 -5.55
CA CYS A 198 7.52 -21.83 -6.94
C CYS A 198 8.29 -22.66 -7.98
N LYS A 199 9.52 -23.13 -7.68
CA LYS A 199 10.28 -24.03 -8.56
C LYS A 199 9.55 -25.34 -8.89
N LEU A 200 8.62 -25.78 -8.04
CA LEU A 200 7.84 -27.00 -8.26
C LEU A 200 6.71 -26.80 -9.30
N TYR A 201 6.36 -25.56 -9.63
CA TYR A 201 5.23 -25.22 -10.47
C TYR A 201 5.58 -24.12 -11.48
N GLU A 202 5.73 -24.49 -12.75
CA GLU A 202 5.89 -23.53 -13.84
C GLU A 202 4.55 -22.89 -14.19
N SER A 203 4.24 -21.77 -13.53
CA SER A 203 3.07 -20.95 -13.82
C SER A 203 3.38 -19.47 -13.58
N HIS A 204 2.73 -18.61 -14.37
CA HIS A 204 2.88 -17.16 -14.29
C HIS A 204 2.40 -16.60 -12.94
N ARG A 205 1.37 -17.18 -12.30
CA ARG A 205 0.85 -16.69 -11.01
C ARG A 205 1.83 -16.88 -9.84
N PRO A 206 2.38 -18.10 -9.59
CA PRO A 206 3.51 -18.30 -8.68
C PRO A 206 4.68 -17.34 -8.94
N PHE A 207 5.05 -17.15 -10.22
CA PHE A 207 6.14 -16.24 -10.58
C PHE A 207 5.86 -14.78 -10.18
N VAL A 208 4.63 -14.28 -10.42
CA VAL A 208 4.23 -12.92 -10.03
C VAL A 208 4.34 -12.73 -8.50
N TYR A 209 3.84 -13.68 -7.72
CA TYR A 209 3.89 -13.61 -6.25
C TYR A 209 5.32 -13.71 -5.71
N GLN A 210 6.12 -14.65 -6.24
CA GLN A 210 7.54 -14.76 -5.91
C GLN A 210 8.29 -13.47 -6.22
N SER A 211 7.98 -12.83 -7.35
CA SER A 211 8.62 -11.58 -7.79
C SER A 211 8.34 -10.43 -6.83
N CYS A 212 7.12 -10.33 -6.29
CA CYS A 212 6.78 -9.32 -5.27
C CYS A 212 7.70 -9.41 -4.06
N MET A 213 7.83 -10.61 -3.49
CA MET A 213 8.72 -10.84 -2.35
C MET A 213 10.18 -10.63 -2.72
N SER A 214 10.62 -11.18 -3.86
CA SER A 214 12.04 -11.20 -4.20
C SER A 214 12.60 -9.82 -4.49
N ILE A 215 11.86 -9.00 -5.24
CA ILE A 215 12.27 -7.62 -5.50
C ILE A 215 12.32 -6.84 -4.19
N PHE A 216 11.28 -6.94 -3.36
CA PHE A 216 11.22 -6.23 -2.10
C PHE A 216 12.35 -6.66 -1.13
N HIS A 217 12.61 -7.96 -1.02
CA HIS A 217 13.68 -8.52 -0.19
C HIS A 217 15.05 -7.97 -0.58
N ARG A 218 15.35 -7.98 -1.90
CA ARG A 218 16.60 -7.45 -2.44
C ARG A 218 16.79 -5.95 -2.20
N LEU A 219 15.69 -5.18 -2.17
CA LEU A 219 15.74 -3.73 -1.95
C LEU A 219 15.90 -3.33 -0.48
N PHE A 220 15.34 -4.09 0.46
CA PHE A 220 15.21 -3.64 1.85
C PHE A 220 15.87 -4.53 2.90
N ILE A 221 16.26 -5.76 2.56
CA ILE A 221 16.81 -6.74 3.52
C ILE A 221 18.26 -7.11 3.20
N GLU A 222 18.55 -7.39 1.94
CA GLU A 222 19.89 -7.79 1.52
C GLU A 222 20.89 -6.65 1.68
N ASP A 223 22.10 -6.97 2.15
CA ASP A 223 23.19 -5.98 2.21
C ASP A 223 23.84 -5.90 0.83
N GLU A 224 23.78 -4.72 0.19
CA GLU A 224 24.38 -4.45 -1.12
C GLU A 224 25.84 -4.93 -1.23
N ARG A 225 26.59 -4.87 -0.11
CA ARG A 225 27.98 -5.34 -0.08
C ARG A 225 28.07 -6.85 -0.18
N GLN A 226 27.15 -7.56 0.47
CA GLN A 226 27.10 -9.02 0.44
C GLN A 226 26.62 -9.51 -0.94
N VAL A 227 25.63 -8.84 -1.53
CA VAL A 227 25.16 -9.11 -2.90
C VAL A 227 26.28 -8.91 -3.92
N ALA A 228 27.05 -7.82 -3.81
CA ALA A 228 28.20 -7.58 -4.69
C ALA A 228 29.29 -8.66 -4.55
N ILE A 229 29.54 -9.15 -3.33
CA ILE A 229 30.51 -10.23 -3.07
C ILE A 229 30.00 -11.56 -3.65
N ASN A 230 28.72 -11.89 -3.46
CA ASN A 230 28.13 -13.13 -3.96
C ASN A 230 28.06 -13.16 -5.49
N ALA A 231 27.77 -12.04 -6.14
CA ALA A 231 27.79 -11.89 -7.59
C ALA A 231 29.20 -12.10 -8.18
N VAL A 232 30.24 -11.58 -7.54
CA VAL A 232 31.65 -11.80 -7.95
C VAL A 232 32.06 -13.26 -7.77
N ASN A 233 31.55 -13.93 -6.75
CA ASN A 233 31.86 -15.34 -6.48
C ASN A 233 31.02 -16.33 -7.33
N HIS A 234 30.20 -15.84 -8.28
CA HIS A 234 29.26 -16.64 -9.07
C HIS A 234 28.34 -17.53 -8.21
N VAL A 235 27.99 -17.07 -7.01
CA VAL A 235 27.11 -17.81 -6.09
C VAL A 235 25.64 -17.48 -6.34
N ASP A 236 25.35 -16.28 -6.86
CA ASP A 236 23.99 -15.84 -7.18
C ASP A 236 23.70 -15.94 -8.69
N GLU A 237 22.94 -16.96 -9.08
CA GLU A 237 22.31 -17.12 -10.40
C GLU A 237 20.97 -16.35 -10.49
N GLU A 238 20.78 -15.31 -9.67
CA GLU A 238 19.50 -14.59 -9.62
C GLU A 238 19.30 -13.70 -10.83
N GLU A 239 18.11 -13.78 -11.42
CA GLU A 239 17.70 -12.93 -12.52
C GLU A 239 17.75 -11.43 -12.12
N PRO A 240 18.25 -10.53 -12.99
CA PRO A 240 18.19 -9.09 -12.78
C PRO A 240 16.76 -8.60 -12.52
N ILE A 241 16.60 -7.61 -11.64
CA ILE A 241 15.26 -7.09 -11.27
C ILE A 241 14.55 -6.50 -12.51
N GLU A 242 15.30 -5.90 -13.43
CA GLU A 242 14.80 -5.34 -14.68
C GLU A 242 14.23 -6.41 -15.61
N ASP A 243 14.88 -7.57 -15.69
CA ASP A 243 14.39 -8.69 -16.49
C ASP A 243 13.12 -9.28 -15.87
N ILE A 244 13.05 -9.35 -14.52
CA ILE A 244 11.83 -9.71 -13.80
C ILE A 244 10.71 -8.71 -14.14
N PHE A 245 10.96 -7.40 -14.08
CA PHE A 245 9.96 -6.40 -14.45
C PHE A 245 9.47 -6.56 -15.90
N HIS A 246 10.38 -6.83 -16.85
CA HIS A 246 10.02 -7.06 -18.24
C HIS A 246 9.12 -8.30 -18.40
N LYS A 247 9.41 -9.39 -17.71
CA LYS A 247 8.56 -10.59 -17.71
C LYS A 247 7.19 -10.33 -17.10
N ILE A 248 7.13 -9.57 -16.00
CA ILE A 248 5.86 -9.20 -15.35
C ILE A 248 5.00 -8.35 -16.29
N ASP A 249 5.60 -7.36 -16.96
CA ASP A 249 4.88 -6.53 -17.94
C ASP A 249 4.31 -7.40 -19.08
N GLN A 250 5.08 -8.37 -19.59
CA GLN A 250 4.60 -9.34 -20.59
C GLN A 250 3.44 -10.20 -20.08
N ILE A 251 3.52 -10.68 -18.83
CA ILE A 251 2.44 -11.46 -18.20
C ILE A 251 1.18 -10.59 -18.09
N PHE A 252 1.29 -9.36 -17.60
CA PHE A 252 0.12 -8.49 -17.44
C PHE A 252 -0.52 -8.11 -18.78
N ASP A 253 0.28 -7.91 -19.83
CA ASP A 253 -0.23 -7.68 -21.19
C ASP A 253 -0.95 -8.93 -21.75
N GLN A 254 -0.36 -10.11 -21.57
CA GLN A 254 -0.94 -11.38 -22.03
C GLN A 254 -2.25 -11.69 -21.30
N TYR A 255 -2.32 -11.41 -20.00
CA TYR A 255 -3.45 -11.71 -19.11
C TYR A 255 -4.18 -10.44 -18.65
N HIS A 256 -4.37 -9.47 -19.56
CA HIS A 256 -4.96 -8.15 -19.26
C HIS A 256 -6.40 -8.19 -18.72
N MET A 257 -7.11 -9.31 -18.88
CA MET A 257 -8.47 -9.53 -18.33
C MET A 257 -8.46 -10.13 -16.91
N ASP A 258 -7.30 -10.49 -16.36
CA ASP A 258 -7.17 -10.98 -15.00
C ASP A 258 -7.25 -9.80 -14.01
N SER A 259 -8.30 -9.81 -13.19
CA SER A 259 -8.53 -8.82 -12.13
C SER A 259 -7.40 -8.77 -11.10
N ILE A 260 -6.76 -9.91 -10.80
CA ILE A 260 -5.63 -9.96 -9.87
C ILE A 260 -4.49 -9.12 -10.44
N TYR A 261 -4.17 -9.28 -11.72
CA TYR A 261 -3.09 -8.54 -12.38
C TYR A 261 -3.38 -7.07 -12.55
N TYR A 262 -4.64 -6.71 -12.77
CA TYR A 262 -5.07 -5.32 -12.71
C TYR A 262 -4.70 -4.66 -11.36
N HIS A 263 -4.99 -5.33 -10.24
CA HIS A 263 -4.66 -4.80 -8.91
C HIS A 263 -3.16 -4.89 -8.58
N MET A 264 -2.51 -5.99 -8.97
CA MET A 264 -1.07 -6.20 -8.76
C MET A 264 -0.22 -5.23 -9.58
N ASN A 265 -0.74 -4.66 -10.67
CA ASN A 265 -0.06 -3.59 -11.38
C ASN A 265 0.30 -2.43 -10.45
N ASN A 266 -0.59 -2.01 -9.54
CA ASN A 266 -0.27 -0.94 -8.58
C ASN A 266 0.92 -1.33 -7.67
N VAL A 267 0.96 -2.58 -7.21
CA VAL A 267 2.08 -3.12 -6.43
C VAL A 267 3.39 -3.07 -7.24
N PHE A 268 3.36 -3.44 -8.52
CA PHE A 268 4.57 -3.39 -9.36
C PHE A 268 4.98 -1.97 -9.76
N GLN A 269 4.04 -1.03 -9.92
CA GLN A 269 4.39 0.39 -10.08
C GLN A 269 5.11 0.90 -8.83
N PHE A 270 4.63 0.50 -7.63
CA PHE A 270 5.29 0.78 -6.36
C PHE A 270 6.68 0.15 -6.27
N LEU A 271 6.85 -1.13 -6.62
CA LEU A 271 8.17 -1.78 -6.62
C LEU A 271 9.14 -1.14 -7.62
N LYS A 272 8.67 -0.72 -8.81
CA LYS A 272 9.49 0.03 -9.78
C LYS A 272 9.90 1.39 -9.21
N LEU A 273 9.00 2.10 -8.53
CA LEU A 273 9.32 3.34 -7.84
C LEU A 273 10.43 3.14 -6.81
N GLU A 274 10.27 2.15 -5.91
CA GLU A 274 11.25 1.87 -4.86
C GLU A 274 12.60 1.44 -5.45
N TYR A 275 12.59 0.58 -6.48
CA TYR A 275 13.80 0.17 -7.20
C TYR A 275 14.55 1.40 -7.78
N TYR A 276 13.87 2.26 -8.54
CA TYR A 276 14.54 3.42 -9.13
C TYR A 276 14.95 4.47 -8.09
N THR A 277 14.21 4.57 -6.98
CA THR A 277 14.58 5.45 -5.86
C THR A 277 15.81 4.93 -5.14
N HIS A 278 15.89 3.62 -4.89
CA HIS A 278 17.01 2.96 -4.24
C HIS A 278 18.33 3.21 -5.00
N TYR A 279 18.31 3.07 -6.33
CA TYR A 279 19.48 3.31 -7.19
C TYR A 279 19.68 4.78 -7.60
N GLY A 280 18.91 5.73 -7.06
CA GLY A 280 19.06 7.16 -7.32
C GLY A 280 18.68 7.61 -8.74
N VAL A 281 17.91 6.80 -9.48
CA VAL A 281 17.46 7.10 -10.85
C VAL A 281 16.15 7.91 -10.82
N PHE A 282 16.19 9.09 -10.22
CA PHE A 282 15.01 9.88 -9.87
C PHE A 282 14.12 10.27 -11.07
N ARG A 283 14.72 10.44 -12.26
CA ARG A 283 13.96 10.77 -13.48
C ARG A 283 12.99 9.65 -13.87
N LYS A 284 13.40 8.38 -13.73
CA LYS A 284 12.52 7.23 -13.97
C LYS A 284 11.55 7.06 -12.80
N ALA A 285 12.04 7.21 -11.57
CA ALA A 285 11.22 7.12 -10.37
C ALA A 285 10.02 8.08 -10.40
N SER A 286 10.16 9.29 -10.95
CA SER A 286 9.06 10.26 -11.05
C SER A 286 7.83 9.73 -11.79
N LYS A 287 8.02 8.99 -12.88
CA LYS A 287 6.90 8.43 -13.65
C LYS A 287 6.07 7.46 -12.78
N TYR A 288 6.76 6.64 -12.00
CA TYR A 288 6.12 5.66 -11.11
C TYR A 288 5.54 6.31 -9.87
N PHE A 289 6.17 7.38 -9.36
CA PHE A 289 5.67 8.14 -8.22
C PHE A 289 4.28 8.70 -8.48
N ASP A 290 4.07 9.34 -9.63
CA ASP A 290 2.79 9.98 -9.94
C ASP A 290 1.66 8.93 -9.98
N ALA A 291 1.89 7.80 -10.66
CA ALA A 291 0.94 6.69 -10.72
C ALA A 291 0.59 6.11 -9.34
N VAL A 292 1.62 5.82 -8.53
CA VAL A 292 1.41 5.24 -7.19
C VAL A 292 0.77 6.25 -6.23
N ASN A 293 1.10 7.53 -6.37
CA ASN A 293 0.53 8.60 -5.54
C ASN A 293 -0.95 8.85 -5.84
N GLU A 294 -1.38 8.72 -7.10
CA GLU A 294 -2.79 8.78 -7.48
C GLU A 294 -3.59 7.65 -6.81
N ASP A 295 -3.02 6.44 -6.76
CA ASP A 295 -3.66 5.24 -6.19
C ASP A 295 -3.20 4.88 -4.77
N VAL A 296 -2.67 5.85 -4.02
CA VAL A 296 -2.05 5.61 -2.69
C VAL A 296 -3.03 5.01 -1.69
N GLN A 297 -4.29 5.42 -1.72
CA GLN A 297 -5.32 4.88 -0.82
C GLN A 297 -5.55 3.39 -1.10
N ALA A 298 -5.66 3.01 -2.38
CA ALA A 298 -5.84 1.63 -2.78
C ALA A 298 -4.61 0.78 -2.45
N LEU A 299 -3.40 1.34 -2.61
CA LEU A 299 -2.16 0.68 -2.21
C LEU A 299 -2.18 0.35 -0.70
N LEU A 300 -2.45 1.34 0.14
CA LEU A 300 -2.45 1.16 1.60
C LEU A 300 -3.56 0.23 2.11
N MET A 301 -4.75 0.26 1.49
CA MET A 301 -5.89 -0.54 1.94
C MET A 301 -5.84 -2.00 1.47
N HIS A 302 -5.35 -2.26 0.27
CA HIS A 302 -5.56 -3.56 -0.40
C HIS A 302 -4.28 -4.33 -0.68
N SER A 303 -3.11 -3.72 -0.54
CA SER A 303 -1.85 -4.35 -0.97
C SER A 303 -1.01 -4.93 0.18
N GLY A 304 -1.48 -4.88 1.43
CA GLY A 304 -0.72 -5.33 2.61
C GLY A 304 -0.33 -6.82 2.60
N GLN A 305 -1.03 -7.65 1.83
CA GLN A 305 -0.69 -9.06 1.64
C GLN A 305 0.43 -9.29 0.61
N TYR A 306 0.65 -8.33 -0.28
CA TYR A 306 1.56 -8.46 -1.44
C TYR A 306 2.76 -7.52 -1.35
N THR A 307 2.73 -6.56 -0.42
CA THR A 307 3.82 -5.62 -0.18
C THR A 307 3.73 -4.98 1.22
N PHE A 308 4.70 -4.14 1.58
CA PHE A 308 4.63 -3.27 2.76
C PHE A 308 4.32 -1.83 2.34
N PRO A 309 3.04 -1.44 2.22
CA PRO A 309 2.65 -0.22 1.52
C PRO A 309 3.03 1.05 2.28
N SER A 310 3.23 0.99 3.60
CA SER A 310 3.72 2.14 4.38
C SER A 310 5.12 2.60 4.01
N GLN A 311 5.92 1.76 3.34
CA GLN A 311 7.20 2.19 2.79
C GLN A 311 7.03 3.33 1.79
N PHE A 312 5.94 3.32 0.99
CA PHE A 312 5.64 4.41 0.06
C PHE A 312 5.49 5.76 0.78
N LEU A 313 4.92 5.79 1.99
CA LEU A 313 4.75 7.02 2.76
C LEU A 313 6.12 7.61 3.16
N GLN A 314 7.10 6.75 3.45
CA GLN A 314 8.47 7.20 3.69
C GLN A 314 9.09 7.79 2.42
N THR A 315 8.96 7.10 1.29
CA THR A 315 9.43 7.57 -0.02
C THR A 315 8.78 8.89 -0.42
N LYS A 316 7.47 9.04 -0.19
CA LYS A 316 6.72 10.28 -0.43
C LYS A 316 7.23 11.43 0.43
N MET A 317 7.48 11.19 1.72
CA MET A 317 8.08 12.20 2.60
C MET A 317 9.49 12.58 2.15
N GLN A 318 10.35 11.60 1.85
CA GLN A 318 11.72 11.85 1.39
C GLN A 318 11.74 12.65 0.10
N ARG A 319 10.88 12.31 -0.87
CA ARG A 319 10.74 13.05 -2.12
C ARG A 319 10.31 14.49 -1.85
N ALA A 320 9.31 14.71 -1.00
CA ALA A 320 8.85 16.06 -0.66
C ALA A 320 9.97 16.90 -0.01
N LEU A 321 10.84 16.28 0.79
CA LEU A 321 12.03 16.95 1.35
C LEU A 321 13.08 17.30 0.29
N GLN A 322 13.25 16.44 -0.74
CA GLN A 322 14.15 16.70 -1.86
C GLN A 322 13.63 17.80 -2.79
N THR A 323 12.31 17.91 -2.97
CA THR A 323 11.66 18.93 -3.80
C THR A 323 11.26 20.19 -3.05
N GLU A 324 11.50 20.23 -1.75
CA GLU A 324 11.15 21.33 -0.84
C GLU A 324 9.63 21.64 -0.75
N THR A 325 8.79 20.63 -0.98
CA THR A 325 7.31 20.72 -0.97
C THR A 325 6.68 20.11 0.29
N GLN A 326 7.47 19.76 1.30
CA GLN A 326 7.00 19.08 2.52
C GLN A 326 5.92 19.85 3.30
N GLY A 327 5.90 21.19 3.22
CA GLY A 327 4.89 22.02 3.88
C GLY A 327 3.49 21.92 3.25
N GLU A 328 3.38 21.40 2.03
CA GLU A 328 2.08 21.21 1.35
C GLU A 328 1.43 19.87 1.69
N LEU A 329 2.22 18.92 2.23
CA LEU A 329 1.77 17.55 2.44
C LEU A 329 0.57 17.45 3.38
N PHE A 330 0.49 18.28 4.42
CA PHE A 330 -0.58 18.16 5.40
C PHE A 330 -1.96 18.41 4.80
N GLU A 331 -2.12 19.51 4.05
CA GLU A 331 -3.38 19.84 3.38
C GLU A 331 -3.70 18.84 2.26
N GLN A 332 -2.69 18.42 1.48
CA GLN A 332 -2.87 17.38 0.46
C GLN A 332 -3.35 16.06 1.09
N ASN A 333 -2.78 15.69 2.23
CA ASN A 333 -3.12 14.44 2.94
C ASN A 333 -4.53 14.48 3.53
N LYS A 334 -5.07 15.65 3.91
CA LYS A 334 -6.49 15.76 4.32
C LYS A 334 -7.43 15.35 3.18
N ILE A 335 -7.13 15.77 1.95
CA ILE A 335 -7.93 15.43 0.77
C ILE A 335 -7.69 13.97 0.36
N THR A 336 -6.42 13.54 0.36
CA THR A 336 -6.02 12.20 -0.10
C THR A 336 -6.58 11.09 0.79
N PHE A 337 -6.63 11.34 2.10
CA PHE A 337 -7.02 10.34 3.11
C PHE A 337 -8.36 10.65 3.78
N ASP A 338 -9.25 11.40 3.13
CA ASP A 338 -10.60 11.74 3.65
C ASP A 338 -11.43 10.48 3.94
N ASP A 339 -11.36 9.49 3.03
CA ASP A 339 -12.09 8.21 3.13
C ASP A 339 -11.17 7.03 3.53
N PHE A 340 -9.95 7.28 4.02
CA PHE A 340 -9.01 6.20 4.31
C PHE A 340 -9.20 5.64 5.71
N GLU A 341 -9.54 4.36 5.79
CA GLU A 341 -9.71 3.62 7.04
C GLU A 341 -8.53 2.67 7.26
N PRO A 342 -7.57 3.01 8.14
CA PRO A 342 -6.42 2.16 8.40
C PRO A 342 -6.78 0.98 9.34
N ASP A 343 -6.20 -0.20 9.11
CA ASP A 343 -6.37 -1.34 10.02
C ASP A 343 -5.48 -1.18 11.26
N ILE A 344 -6.11 -0.96 12.41
CA ILE A 344 -5.45 -0.79 13.72
C ILE A 344 -4.72 -2.08 14.15
N ASN A 345 -5.15 -3.25 13.66
CA ASN A 345 -4.52 -4.53 14.00
C ASN A 345 -3.23 -4.76 13.22
N ASP A 346 -3.08 -4.13 12.05
CA ASP A 346 -1.81 -4.05 11.33
C ASP A 346 -0.94 -2.93 11.92
N ILE A 347 -0.42 -3.19 13.12
CA ILE A 347 0.31 -2.20 13.93
C ILE A 347 1.43 -1.51 13.13
N PRO A 348 2.31 -2.22 12.39
CA PRO A 348 3.38 -1.56 11.64
C PRO A 348 2.87 -0.58 10.57
N ASN A 349 1.85 -0.95 9.79
CA ASN A 349 1.29 -0.05 8.79
C ASN A 349 0.51 1.11 9.43
N TYR A 350 -0.31 0.83 10.44
CA TYR A 350 -1.06 1.86 11.16
C TYR A 350 -0.15 2.91 11.79
N VAL A 351 0.86 2.48 12.56
CA VAL A 351 1.82 3.38 13.22
C VAL A 351 2.57 4.21 12.19
N SER A 352 3.03 3.59 11.10
CA SER A 352 3.75 4.30 10.03
C SER A 352 2.89 5.37 9.37
N TYR A 353 1.62 5.08 9.12
CA TYR A 353 0.65 6.03 8.59
C TYR A 353 0.40 7.21 9.54
N ILE A 354 0.11 6.95 10.82
CA ILE A 354 -0.16 8.03 11.79
C ILE A 354 1.09 8.91 11.99
N VAL A 355 2.27 8.30 12.03
CA VAL A 355 3.53 9.05 12.13
C VAL A 355 3.81 9.88 10.88
N TYR A 356 3.52 9.37 9.69
CA TYR A 356 3.59 10.15 8.45
C TYR A 356 2.63 11.36 8.48
N ARG A 357 1.40 11.18 8.98
CA ARG A 357 0.43 12.28 9.17
C ARG A 357 0.97 13.34 10.15
N ALA A 358 1.55 12.90 11.27
CA ALA A 358 2.13 13.79 12.26
C ALA A 358 3.35 14.57 11.73
N ILE A 359 4.23 13.93 10.96
CA ILE A 359 5.38 14.61 10.32
C ILE A 359 4.91 15.63 9.28
N SER A 360 3.86 15.30 8.51
CA SER A 360 3.27 16.24 7.55
C SER A 360 2.73 17.49 8.26
N ALA A 361 2.03 17.31 9.39
CA ALA A 361 1.55 18.40 10.23
C ALA A 361 2.71 19.26 10.79
N TYR A 362 3.78 18.60 11.28
CA TYR A 362 5.00 19.27 11.74
C TYR A 362 5.59 20.20 10.68
N TYR A 363 5.72 19.73 9.43
CA TYR A 363 6.28 20.53 8.35
C TYR A 363 5.40 21.69 7.90
N SER A 364 4.10 21.62 8.22
CA SER A 364 3.13 22.68 7.95
C SER A 364 3.04 23.69 9.10
N GLY A 365 3.78 23.49 10.20
CA GLY A 365 3.72 24.36 11.38
C GLY A 365 2.61 24.02 12.38
N GLU A 366 1.83 22.97 12.11
CA GLU A 366 0.67 22.54 12.91
C GLU A 366 1.12 21.60 14.04
N PHE A 367 1.91 22.11 15.00
CA PHE A 367 2.53 21.29 16.05
C PHE A 367 1.52 20.69 17.01
N ASP A 368 0.44 21.41 17.33
CA ASP A 368 -0.63 20.90 18.19
C ASP A 368 -1.31 19.68 17.57
N GLU A 369 -1.58 19.72 16.26
CA GLU A 369 -2.13 18.56 15.54
C GLU A 369 -1.14 17.41 15.46
N ALA A 370 0.13 17.70 15.16
CA ALA A 370 1.18 16.68 15.18
C ALA A 370 1.26 15.99 16.55
N ALA A 371 1.19 16.75 17.65
CA ALA A 371 1.18 16.22 19.00
C ALA A 371 -0.07 15.38 19.27
N ARG A 372 -1.24 15.82 18.81
CA ARG A 372 -2.51 15.10 18.96
C ARG A 372 -2.48 13.74 18.26
N PHE A 373 -2.01 13.67 17.01
CA PHE A 373 -1.86 12.39 16.29
C PHE A 373 -0.99 11.39 17.08
N LEU A 374 0.16 11.85 17.57
CA LEU A 374 1.10 10.98 18.27
C LEU A 374 0.60 10.59 19.67
N ASN A 375 -0.08 11.49 20.39
CA ASN A 375 -0.70 11.16 21.68
C ASN A 375 -1.83 10.14 21.52
N ASN A 376 -2.72 10.33 20.56
CA ASN A 376 -3.80 9.39 20.28
C ASN A 376 -3.24 8.00 19.94
N LEU A 377 -2.23 7.94 19.06
CA LEU A 377 -1.52 6.71 18.73
C LEU A 377 -0.99 5.97 19.98
N LEU A 378 -0.33 6.69 20.89
CA LEU A 378 0.26 6.09 22.09
C LEU A 378 -0.79 5.67 23.14
N ASN A 379 -2.00 6.23 23.07
CA ASN A 379 -3.12 5.86 23.93
C ASN A 379 -3.91 4.67 23.37
N GLU A 380 -4.02 4.55 22.06
CA GLU A 380 -4.75 3.48 21.37
C GLU A 380 -3.94 2.19 21.25
N ILE A 381 -2.63 2.28 20.97
CA ILE A 381 -1.79 1.12 20.68
C ILE A 381 -0.62 0.99 21.66
N SER A 382 -0.46 -0.22 22.18
CA SER A 382 0.71 -0.58 22.99
C SER A 382 1.91 -0.95 22.11
N LEU A 383 2.87 -0.02 21.98
CA LEU A 383 4.15 -0.25 21.29
C LEU A 383 5.22 -0.90 22.18
N LYS A 384 4.87 -1.45 23.34
CA LYS A 384 5.85 -2.06 24.26
C LYS A 384 6.62 -3.24 23.65
N LYS A 385 6.00 -3.95 22.70
CA LYS A 385 6.63 -5.04 21.93
C LYS A 385 7.65 -4.53 20.90
N TYR A 386 7.62 -3.24 20.59
CA TYR A 386 8.48 -2.59 19.61
C TYR A 386 9.25 -1.42 20.26
N PRO A 387 10.25 -1.69 21.13
CA PRO A 387 10.86 -0.65 21.95
C PRO A 387 11.50 0.49 21.16
N HIS A 388 12.14 0.19 20.03
CA HIS A 388 12.75 1.20 19.15
C HIS A 388 11.69 2.10 18.51
N ALA A 389 10.68 1.53 17.86
CA ALA A 389 9.55 2.29 17.31
C ALA A 389 8.83 3.13 18.38
N PHE A 390 8.65 2.59 19.59
CA PHE A 390 8.04 3.32 20.69
C PHE A 390 8.86 4.56 21.09
N LEU A 391 10.18 4.43 21.14
CA LEU A 391 11.08 5.54 21.45
C LEU A 391 11.10 6.59 20.32
N GLU A 392 11.09 6.16 19.06
CA GLU A 392 11.00 7.06 17.89
C GLU A 392 9.72 7.91 17.94
N VAL A 393 8.55 7.28 18.15
CA VAL A 393 7.26 7.97 18.28
C VAL A 393 7.29 8.97 19.45
N LYS A 394 7.80 8.55 20.61
CA LYS A 394 7.94 9.44 21.77
C LYS A 394 8.91 10.60 21.52
N CYS A 395 9.99 10.38 20.79
CA CYS A 395 10.94 11.43 20.45
C CYS A 395 10.32 12.48 19.52
N LEU A 396 9.51 12.05 18.54
CA LEU A 396 8.75 12.96 17.70
C LEU A 396 7.70 13.75 18.50
N LEU A 397 7.02 13.12 19.44
CA LEU A 397 6.07 13.81 20.32
C LEU A 397 6.80 14.82 21.22
N ALA A 398 7.96 14.45 21.76
CA ALA A 398 8.79 15.36 22.53
C ALA A 398 9.24 16.58 21.70
N LEU A 399 9.55 16.38 20.41
CA LEU A 399 9.83 17.48 19.50
C LEU A 399 8.63 18.42 19.38
N GLN A 400 7.40 17.90 19.27
CA GLN A 400 6.21 18.76 19.20
C GLN A 400 6.05 19.62 20.46
N TYR A 401 6.24 19.03 21.65
CA TYR A 401 6.21 19.80 22.90
C TYR A 401 7.30 20.88 22.98
N VAL A 402 8.49 20.63 22.43
CA VAL A 402 9.53 21.68 22.30
C VAL A 402 9.08 22.83 21.40
N CYS A 403 8.37 22.52 20.31
CA CYS A 403 7.88 23.51 19.36
C CYS A 403 6.73 24.35 19.95
N ILE A 404 5.82 23.71 20.69
CA ILE A 404 4.68 24.34 21.40
C ILE A 404 5.14 25.12 22.65
N ARG A 405 6.37 24.88 23.14
CA ARG A 405 6.91 25.41 24.41
C ARG A 405 6.21 24.87 25.66
N ASP A 406 5.69 23.65 25.59
CA ASP A 406 5.18 22.96 26.78
C ASP A 406 6.33 22.24 27.52
N PHE A 407 6.95 22.99 28.44
CA PHE A 407 8.08 22.51 29.22
C PHE A 407 7.71 21.37 30.18
N GLU A 408 6.49 21.36 30.70
CA GLU A 408 6.07 20.37 31.68
C GLU A 408 5.91 19.01 31.00
N LEU A 409 5.11 18.95 29.93
CA LEU A 409 4.89 17.72 29.16
C LEU A 409 6.19 17.24 28.51
N PHE A 410 7.03 18.15 28.00
CA PHE A 410 8.35 17.79 27.49
C PHE A 410 9.20 17.10 28.57
N ASN A 411 9.32 17.67 29.76
CA ASN A 411 10.18 17.11 30.81
C ASN A 411 9.67 15.75 31.30
N GLN A 412 8.34 15.58 31.45
CA GLN A 412 7.74 14.30 31.80
C GLN A 412 8.09 13.23 30.76
N LEU A 413 7.88 13.54 29.47
CA LEU A 413 8.14 12.61 28.37
C LEU A 413 9.64 12.32 28.22
N ALA A 414 10.49 13.34 28.30
CA ALA A 414 11.93 13.22 28.16
C ALA A 414 12.57 12.36 29.28
N ASN A 415 12.00 12.37 30.48
CA ASN A 415 12.40 11.49 31.57
C ASN A 415 11.94 10.04 31.33
N SER A 416 10.73 9.86 30.79
CA SER A 416 10.21 8.55 30.37
C SER A 416 11.10 7.90 29.30
N ILE A 417 11.45 8.65 28.24
CA ILE A 417 12.36 8.21 27.17
C ILE A 417 13.73 7.85 27.76
N GLN A 418 14.29 8.71 28.62
CA GLN A 418 15.60 8.46 29.21
C GLN A 418 15.62 7.20 30.10
N ARG A 419 14.55 6.91 30.83
CA ARG A 419 14.42 5.67 31.61
C ARG A 419 14.41 4.45 30.68
N GLN A 420 13.68 4.51 29.58
CA GLN A 420 13.60 3.41 28.61
C GLN A 420 14.94 3.16 27.90
N ILE A 421 15.67 4.20 27.51
CA ILE A 421 17.03 4.07 26.97
C ILE A 421 17.97 3.38 27.97
N ARG A 422 17.85 3.67 29.28
CA ARG A 422 18.66 2.99 30.30
C ARG A 422 18.35 1.50 30.40
N LEU A 423 17.08 1.10 30.24
CA LEU A 423 16.66 -0.29 30.28
C LEU A 423 17.15 -1.08 29.06
N MET A 424 17.19 -0.45 27.88
CA MET A 424 17.66 -1.07 26.64
C MET A 424 19.18 -1.00 26.44
N GLY A 425 19.88 -0.22 27.26
CA GLY A 425 21.28 0.13 27.06
C GLY A 425 21.46 1.31 26.10
N LYS A 426 22.38 2.23 26.41
CA LYS A 426 22.61 3.43 25.58
C LYS A 426 23.16 3.09 24.19
N GLU A 427 23.90 2.00 24.08
CA GLU A 427 24.56 1.57 22.84
C GLU A 427 23.56 1.03 21.81
N SER A 428 22.39 0.54 22.23
CA SER A 428 21.34 0.06 21.33
C SER A 428 20.55 1.19 20.66
N CYS A 429 20.53 2.38 21.27
CA CYS A 429 19.72 3.52 20.81
C CYS A 429 20.55 4.81 20.63
N PRO A 430 21.65 4.80 19.85
CA PRO A 430 22.56 5.94 19.77
C PRO A 430 21.91 7.15 19.07
N SER A 431 21.13 6.93 18.00
CA SER A 431 20.38 7.98 17.29
C SER A 431 19.39 8.70 18.21
N ILE A 432 18.51 7.94 18.86
CA ILE A 432 17.47 8.43 19.77
C ILE A 432 18.09 9.18 20.96
N THR A 433 19.20 8.67 21.49
CA THR A 433 19.93 9.32 22.59
C THR A 433 20.44 10.70 22.19
N LEU A 434 21.03 10.84 21.00
CA LEU A 434 21.49 12.12 20.49
C LEU A 434 20.32 13.05 20.19
N PHE A 435 19.25 12.55 19.56
CA PHE A 435 18.06 13.35 19.27
C PHE A 435 17.44 13.94 20.54
N LEU A 436 17.22 13.12 21.58
CA LEU A 436 16.75 13.60 22.87
C LEU A 436 17.69 14.63 23.51
N LYS A 437 19.01 14.47 23.32
CA LYS A 437 20.01 15.41 23.82
C LYS A 437 19.94 16.76 23.09
N MET A 438 19.60 16.78 21.80
CA MET A 438 19.33 18.03 21.06
C MET A 438 18.17 18.78 21.69
N LEU A 439 17.03 18.10 21.87
CA LEU A 439 15.81 18.69 22.44
C LEU A 439 16.05 19.24 23.86
N LYS A 440 16.69 18.44 24.73
CA LYS A 440 17.04 18.88 26.10
C LYS A 440 18.02 20.05 26.12
N THR A 441 18.85 20.20 25.09
CA THR A 441 19.81 21.31 25.00
C THR A 441 19.14 22.59 24.54
N GLY A 442 18.22 22.52 23.57
CA GLY A 442 17.40 23.65 23.16
C GLY A 442 16.51 24.19 24.28
N MET A 443 15.88 23.28 25.04
CA MET A 443 14.95 23.66 26.12
C MET A 443 15.60 24.12 27.42
N SER A 444 16.91 23.96 27.58
CA SER A 444 17.58 24.34 28.82
C SER A 444 17.79 25.85 28.89
N GLU A 445 17.13 26.54 29.82
CA GLU A 445 17.33 27.99 30.05
C GLU A 445 18.76 28.33 30.53
N ALA A 446 19.39 27.43 31.26
CA ALA A 446 20.72 27.64 31.85
C ALA A 446 21.89 27.59 30.83
N LYS A 447 21.67 27.07 29.62
CA LYS A 447 22.76 26.87 28.65
C LYS A 447 22.91 28.08 27.72
N ARG A 448 24.05 28.78 27.84
CA ARG A 448 24.55 29.72 26.81
C ARG A 448 24.95 28.96 25.53
N ASP A 449 24.89 29.63 24.38
CA ASP A 449 25.27 29.10 23.04
C ASP A 449 24.52 27.83 22.62
N LYS A 450 23.19 27.82 22.78
CA LYS A 450 22.33 26.66 22.48
C LYS A 450 22.50 26.18 21.05
N MET A 451 22.49 27.10 20.08
CA MET A 451 22.60 26.79 18.66
C MET A 451 23.87 26.02 18.32
N SER A 452 25.04 26.52 18.77
CA SER A 452 26.34 25.86 18.54
C SER A 452 26.37 24.46 19.15
N LYS A 453 25.81 24.29 20.36
CA LYS A 453 25.74 22.97 21.02
C LYS A 453 24.81 22.00 20.28
N VAL A 454 23.66 22.46 19.80
CA VAL A 454 22.74 21.64 19.00
C VAL A 454 23.38 21.25 17.67
N SER A 455 24.00 22.19 16.96
CA SER A 455 24.73 21.94 15.72
C SER A 455 25.81 20.87 15.88
N ASN A 456 26.60 20.94 16.96
CA ASN A 456 27.63 19.93 17.26
C ASN A 456 27.06 18.53 17.52
N ILE A 457 25.82 18.43 18.04
CA ILE A 457 25.13 17.15 18.24
C ILE A 457 24.60 16.63 16.91
N ILE A 458 24.07 17.50 16.04
CA ILE A 458 23.58 17.15 14.70
C ILE A 458 24.71 16.51 13.87
N THR A 459 25.92 17.08 13.87
CA THR A 459 27.07 16.51 13.16
C THR A 459 27.40 15.07 13.60
N ARG A 460 27.21 14.75 14.88
CA ARG A 460 27.39 13.38 15.39
C ARG A 460 26.23 12.46 15.03
N TYR A 461 25.01 13.01 15.01
CA TYR A 461 23.81 12.26 14.67
C TYR A 461 23.82 11.79 13.21
N THR A 462 24.24 12.65 12.28
CA THR A 462 24.32 12.32 10.85
C THR A 462 25.32 11.23 10.51
N GLN A 463 26.31 10.97 11.39
CA GLN A 463 27.31 9.91 11.20
C GLN A 463 26.82 8.52 11.61
N ILE A 464 25.69 8.42 12.33
CA ILE A 464 25.17 7.14 12.81
C ILE A 464 24.34 6.48 11.70
N LYS A 465 24.60 5.22 11.38
CA LYS A 465 23.69 4.40 10.56
C LYS A 465 22.50 3.95 11.41
N SER A 466 21.28 3.96 10.85
CA SER A 466 20.10 3.49 11.58
C SER A 466 20.20 1.97 11.74
N PRO A 467 19.99 1.40 12.94
CA PRO A 467 19.97 -0.04 13.12
C PRO A 467 18.62 -0.67 12.69
N TYR A 468 17.60 0.14 12.43
CA TYR A 468 16.26 -0.30 11.99
C TYR A 468 15.72 0.62 10.89
N ILE A 469 14.74 0.11 10.13
CA ILE A 469 14.14 0.79 8.98
C ILE A 469 13.22 1.92 9.44
N PHE A 470 12.37 1.68 10.44
CA PHE A 470 11.44 2.68 10.96
C PHE A 470 12.15 3.71 11.85
N ALA A 471 12.77 4.71 11.23
CA ALA A 471 13.50 5.79 11.92
C ALA A 471 12.93 7.18 11.57
N PRO A 472 11.67 7.46 11.92
CA PRO A 472 11.00 8.68 11.48
C PRO A 472 11.65 9.97 12.04
N THR A 473 12.40 9.93 13.15
CA THR A 473 13.20 11.10 13.59
C THR A 473 14.24 11.56 12.56
N ARG A 474 14.70 10.66 11.69
CA ARG A 474 15.64 11.01 10.60
C ARG A 474 14.98 11.76 9.44
N THR A 475 13.66 11.70 9.34
CA THR A 475 12.92 12.46 8.34
C THR A 475 12.77 13.93 8.73
N ILE A 476 13.15 14.32 9.94
CA ILE A 476 13.18 15.72 10.39
C ILE A 476 14.43 16.39 9.83
N ARG A 477 14.25 17.42 8.98
CA ARG A 477 15.34 18.22 8.39
C ARG A 477 15.99 19.03 9.50
N MET A 478 17.21 18.65 9.88
CA MET A 478 17.98 19.29 10.96
C MET A 478 18.83 20.47 10.44
N ASP A 479 18.19 21.40 9.76
CA ASP A 479 18.82 22.61 9.22
C ASP A 479 18.80 23.79 10.22
N ASP A 480 19.23 24.97 9.79
CA ASP A 480 19.22 26.19 10.60
C ASP A 480 17.81 26.54 11.12
N ARG A 481 16.76 26.21 10.36
CA ARG A 481 15.37 26.42 10.79
C ARG A 481 15.06 25.54 11.99
N PHE A 482 15.41 24.25 11.93
CA PHE A 482 15.27 23.34 13.06
C PHE A 482 16.05 23.81 14.29
N ILE A 483 17.30 24.26 14.11
CA ILE A 483 18.15 24.73 15.22
C ILE A 483 17.52 25.95 15.90
N ARG A 484 17.03 26.93 15.13
CA ARG A 484 16.33 28.11 15.64
C ARG A 484 15.05 27.73 16.38
N LEU A 485 14.26 26.85 15.79
CA LEU A 485 13.02 26.35 16.36
C LEU A 485 13.24 25.68 17.73
N VAL A 486 14.17 24.73 17.80
CA VAL A 486 14.48 24.01 19.04
C VAL A 486 15.14 24.91 20.09
N SER A 487 15.89 25.94 19.68
CA SER A 487 16.63 26.82 20.59
C SER A 487 15.80 27.93 21.25
N GLY A 488 14.60 28.23 20.73
CA GLY A 488 13.80 29.34 21.28
C GLY A 488 13.82 30.63 20.47
N GLU A 489 14.53 30.67 19.33
CA GLU A 489 14.83 31.93 18.62
C GLU A 489 13.95 32.16 17.38
N MET A 490 12.94 31.32 17.19
CA MET A 490 11.91 31.47 16.17
C MET A 490 10.55 31.51 16.88
N GLU A 491 9.86 32.64 16.80
CA GLU A 491 8.44 32.78 17.11
C GLU A 491 7.63 32.54 15.82
N TYR A 492 6.45 31.92 15.96
CA TYR A 492 5.56 31.57 14.84
C TYR A 492 4.70 32.73 14.39
#